data_AF-A0A432YF95-F1
#
_entry.id   AF-A0A432YF95-F1
#
_cell.length_a   1.000
_cell.length_b   1.000
_cell.length_c   1.000
_cell.angle_alpha   90.00
_cell.angle_beta   90.00
_cell.angle_gamma   90.00
#
_symmetry.space_group_name_H-M   'P 1'
#
loop_
_entity.id
_entity.type
_entity.pdbx_description
1 polymer ?
#
loop_
_entity_poly.entity_id
_entity_poly.type
_entity_poly.pdbx_seq_one_letter_code
_entity_poly.pdbx_strand_id
1 'polypeptide(L)'
;MSKSEIEAKIEFQETIGEANPGGFQPVRFTRVKYKASPTAHIDIRRFQRGYDDEGEEQFFPTKVGFRFPESQFRRVVENYALMPESYVHPTIIKKCFALLGNREYESAVLQAFKAIEVSVREKIGAPADCFGERLLKKAFNPDDGALTNHELPKAERFAFLNYITGAFSFYRNASSHRDVDLDFISAFKKIVVASDLLTALEDAEINA
;
A
#
# COMPACT_ATOMS: atom_id res chain seq x y z
N MET A 1 3.77 3.88 40.93
CA MET A 1 3.98 2.49 40.51
C MET A 1 5.39 2.40 39.95
N SER A 2 6.16 1.41 40.38
CA SER A 2 7.50 1.17 39.82
C SER A 2 7.40 0.69 38.37
N LYS A 3 8.49 0.80 37.60
CA LYS A 3 8.56 0.30 36.21
C LYS A 3 8.14 -1.17 36.11
N SER A 4 8.63 -2.00 37.05
CA SER A 4 8.31 -3.43 37.15
C SER A 4 6.83 -3.73 37.42
N GLU A 5 6.14 -2.92 38.23
CA GLU A 5 4.70 -3.07 38.50
C GLU A 5 3.83 -2.75 37.29
N ILE A 6 4.31 -1.87 36.41
CA ILE A 6 3.63 -1.50 35.17
C ILE A 6 3.83 -2.60 34.13
N GLU A 7 5.07 -3.08 33.96
CA GLU A 7 5.41 -4.16 33.03
C GLU A 7 4.69 -5.48 33.38
N ALA A 8 4.56 -5.82 34.66
CA ALA A 8 3.84 -7.02 35.10
C ALA A 8 2.36 -7.08 34.65
N LYS A 9 1.76 -5.91 34.39
CA LYS A 9 0.36 -5.75 33.96
C LYS A 9 0.21 -5.74 32.44
N ILE A 10 1.30 -5.67 31.70
CA ILE A 10 1.32 -5.67 30.23
C ILE A 10 1.38 -7.12 29.74
N GLU A 11 0.54 -7.45 28.78
CA GLU A 11 0.56 -8.71 28.03
C GLU A 11 1.54 -8.60 26.87
N PHE A 12 1.45 -7.50 26.09
CA PHE A 12 2.46 -7.15 25.09
C PHE A 12 2.55 -5.64 24.88
N GLN A 13 3.71 -5.20 24.40
CA GLN A 13 3.96 -3.82 23.99
C GLN A 13 4.86 -3.80 22.76
N GLU A 14 4.46 -3.06 21.73
CA GLU A 14 5.16 -2.97 20.45
C GLU A 14 5.17 -1.53 19.96
N THR A 15 6.36 -1.01 19.61
CA THR A 15 6.46 0.29 18.94
C THR A 15 6.09 0.13 17.47
N ILE A 16 5.01 0.78 17.05
CA ILE A 16 4.43 0.69 15.70
C ILE A 16 4.83 1.87 14.81
N GLY A 17 5.45 2.90 15.38
CA GLY A 17 5.96 4.05 14.63
C GLY A 17 6.64 5.07 15.52
N GLU A 18 7.45 5.94 14.90
CA GLU A 18 8.14 7.04 15.57
C GLU A 18 8.16 8.28 14.67
N ALA A 19 7.84 9.44 15.25
CA ALA A 19 8.03 10.73 14.63
C ALA A 19 9.28 11.42 15.22
N ASN A 20 10.05 12.11 14.37
CA ASN A 20 11.35 12.71 14.69
C ASN A 20 12.37 11.72 15.28
N PRO A 21 12.62 10.58 14.62
CA PRO A 21 13.57 9.59 15.11
C PRO A 21 14.97 10.20 15.30
N GLY A 22 15.66 9.84 16.40
CA GLY A 22 16.99 10.36 16.76
C GLY A 22 17.03 11.83 17.24
N GLY A 23 15.90 12.55 17.17
CA GLY A 23 15.81 13.92 17.67
C GLY A 23 15.88 14.01 19.20
N PHE A 24 15.96 15.21 19.77
CA PHE A 24 15.93 15.37 21.23
C PHE A 24 14.61 14.95 21.88
N GLN A 25 13.51 15.02 21.12
CA GLN A 25 12.16 14.71 21.59
C GLN A 25 11.36 13.91 20.53
N PRO A 26 11.69 12.63 20.29
CA PRO A 26 10.90 11.80 19.40
C PRO A 26 9.53 11.52 20.02
N VAL A 27 8.53 11.24 19.17
CA VAL A 27 7.21 10.80 19.61
C VAL A 27 7.01 9.37 19.14
N ARG A 28 6.85 8.43 20.07
CA ARG A 28 6.62 7.02 19.76
C ARG A 28 5.13 6.71 19.79
N PHE A 29 4.71 5.91 18.82
CA PHE A 29 3.41 5.30 18.72
C PHE A 29 3.58 3.85 19.15
N THR A 30 2.93 3.47 20.24
CA THR A 30 3.10 2.15 20.85
C THR A 30 1.75 1.48 20.97
N ARG A 31 1.64 0.28 20.42
CA ARG A 31 0.50 -0.60 20.67
C ARG A 31 0.76 -1.39 21.94
N VAL A 32 -0.15 -1.31 22.90
CA VAL A 32 -0.01 -1.95 24.21
C VAL A 32 -1.28 -2.68 24.59
N LYS A 33 -1.13 -3.92 25.06
CA LYS A 33 -2.22 -4.73 25.60
C LYS A 33 -1.93 -5.01 27.06
N TYR A 34 -2.88 -4.66 27.91
CA TYR A 34 -2.81 -4.95 29.35
C TYR A 34 -3.65 -6.19 29.66
N LYS A 35 -3.17 -7.02 30.59
CA LYS A 35 -3.86 -8.25 31.01
C LYS A 35 -5.28 -7.97 31.54
N ALA A 36 -5.46 -6.83 32.22
CA ALA A 36 -6.75 -6.43 32.79
C ALA A 36 -7.70 -5.72 31.80
N SER A 37 -7.21 -5.36 30.61
CA SER A 37 -8.02 -4.67 29.62
C SER A 37 -8.51 -5.66 28.56
N PRO A 38 -9.79 -5.61 28.14
CA PRO A 38 -10.29 -6.51 27.09
C PRO A 38 -9.67 -6.21 25.72
N THR A 39 -9.23 -4.98 25.45
CA THR A 39 -8.72 -4.54 24.14
C THR A 39 -7.30 -3.96 24.23
N ALA A 40 -6.61 -3.93 23.10
CA ALA A 40 -5.35 -3.21 22.98
C ALA A 40 -5.60 -1.69 22.91
N HIS A 41 -4.55 -0.93 23.24
CA HIS A 41 -4.54 0.53 23.31
C HIS A 41 -3.40 1.07 22.46
N ILE A 42 -3.56 2.30 21.99
CA ILE A 42 -2.49 3.09 21.38
C ILE A 42 -2.01 4.11 22.41
N ASP A 43 -0.72 4.11 22.72
CA ASP A 43 -0.02 5.14 23.50
C ASP A 43 0.84 5.96 22.56
N ILE A 44 0.54 7.25 22.46
CA ILE A 44 1.32 8.23 21.70
C ILE A 44 2.02 9.11 22.73
N ARG A 45 3.35 9.00 22.81
CA ARG A 45 4.10 9.60 23.90
C ARG A 45 5.37 10.25 23.42
N ARG A 46 5.65 11.45 23.94
CA ARG A 46 6.92 12.13 23.75
C ARG A 46 7.98 11.47 24.62
N PHE A 47 9.11 11.16 24.01
CA PHE A 47 10.32 10.71 24.68
C PHE A 47 11.31 11.86 24.77
N GLN A 48 12.27 11.75 25.68
CA GLN A 48 13.38 12.68 25.81
C GLN A 48 14.68 11.89 25.66
N ARG A 49 15.56 12.42 24.81
CA ARG A 49 16.92 11.92 24.66
C ARG A 49 17.74 12.23 25.91
N GLY A 50 18.46 11.25 26.41
CA GLY A 50 19.38 11.35 27.52
C GLY A 50 20.52 10.36 27.33
N TYR A 51 21.36 10.22 28.36
CA TYR A 51 22.45 9.27 28.40
C TYR A 51 22.31 8.45 29.68
N ASP A 52 22.67 7.17 29.61
CA ASP A 52 22.78 6.33 30.81
C ASP A 52 24.09 6.61 31.56
N ASP A 53 24.33 5.84 32.63
CA ASP A 53 25.50 5.99 33.49
C ASP A 53 26.82 5.66 32.75
N GLU A 54 26.76 4.97 31.60
CA GLU A 54 27.90 4.63 30.74
C GLU A 54 28.11 5.66 29.61
N GLY A 55 27.23 6.66 29.50
CA GLY A 55 27.28 7.70 28.48
C GLY A 55 26.65 7.29 27.14
N GLU A 56 25.95 6.15 27.09
CA GLU A 56 25.27 5.67 25.90
C GLU A 56 23.91 6.37 25.72
N GLU A 57 23.56 6.70 24.48
CA GLU A 57 22.33 7.42 24.18
C GLU A 57 21.09 6.56 24.46
N GLN A 58 20.17 7.10 25.27
CA GLN A 58 18.91 6.43 25.60
C GLN A 58 17.72 7.39 25.51
N PHE A 59 16.55 6.85 25.17
CA PHE A 59 15.30 7.59 25.08
C PHE A 59 14.35 7.22 26.21
N PHE A 60 13.98 8.21 27.01
CA PHE A 60 13.13 8.04 28.19
C PHE A 60 11.71 8.57 27.92
N PRO A 61 10.65 7.80 28.27
CA PRO A 61 9.28 8.27 28.12
C PRO A 61 9.00 9.45 29.05
N THR A 62 8.35 10.49 28.54
CA THR A 62 7.91 11.63 29.36
C THR A 62 6.47 11.46 29.85
N LYS A 63 6.03 12.38 30.72
CA LYS A 63 4.62 12.49 31.12
C LYS A 63 3.73 13.09 30.02
N VAL A 64 4.32 13.62 28.94
CA VAL A 64 3.59 14.22 27.83
C VAL A 64 3.27 13.13 26.82
N GLY A 65 2.01 12.73 26.80
CA GLY A 65 1.48 11.69 25.93
C GLY A 65 0.05 11.36 26.31
N PHE A 66 -0.60 10.54 25.50
CA PHE A 66 -1.97 10.11 25.74
C PHE A 66 -2.14 8.67 25.28
N ARG A 67 -3.08 7.98 25.94
CA ARG A 67 -3.40 6.58 25.70
C ARG A 67 -4.89 6.41 25.57
N PHE A 68 -5.31 5.65 24.57
CA PHE A 68 -6.72 5.44 24.25
C PHE A 68 -6.92 4.05 23.62
N PRO A 69 -8.14 3.50 23.66
CA PRO A 69 -8.43 2.20 23.05
C PRO A 69 -8.10 2.20 21.55
N GLU A 70 -7.55 1.09 21.06
CA GLU A 70 -7.20 0.94 19.64
C GLU A 70 -8.42 1.14 18.73
N SER A 71 -9.62 0.78 19.18
CA SER A 71 -10.87 1.01 18.44
C SER A 71 -11.16 2.49 18.19
N GLN A 72 -10.83 3.38 19.14
CA GLN A 72 -10.99 4.83 18.93
C GLN A 72 -9.95 5.37 17.96
N PHE A 73 -8.72 4.84 18.01
CA PHE A 73 -7.70 5.16 17.01
C PHE A 73 -8.17 4.78 15.62
N ARG A 74 -8.63 3.53 15.44
CA ARG A 74 -9.17 3.06 14.16
C ARG A 74 -10.30 3.94 13.68
N ARG A 75 -11.28 4.29 14.52
CA ARG A 75 -12.38 5.19 14.15
C ARG A 75 -11.89 6.55 13.64
N VAL A 76 -10.88 7.14 14.28
CA VAL A 76 -10.33 8.44 13.86
C VAL A 76 -9.52 8.28 12.58
N VAL A 77 -8.65 7.27 12.50
CA VAL A 77 -7.84 7.00 11.31
C VAL A 77 -8.74 6.71 10.12
N GLU A 78 -9.77 5.88 10.25
CA GLU A 78 -10.78 5.61 9.21
C GLU A 78 -11.42 6.90 8.66
N ASN A 79 -11.64 7.90 9.51
CA ASN A 79 -12.24 9.17 9.08
C ASN A 79 -11.26 10.08 8.32
N TYR A 80 -9.94 9.95 8.54
CA TYR A 80 -8.93 10.86 8.00
C TYR A 80 -7.91 10.18 7.09
N ALA A 81 -7.94 8.86 6.98
CA ALA A 81 -7.08 8.05 6.14
C ALA A 81 -7.93 7.36 5.07
N LEU A 82 -7.45 7.39 3.83
CA LEU A 82 -8.02 6.60 2.76
C LEU A 82 -7.83 5.12 3.10
N MET A 83 -8.92 4.44 3.46
CA MET A 83 -8.87 3.00 3.68
C MET A 83 -8.67 2.31 2.33
N PRO A 84 -7.60 1.51 2.17
CA PRO A 84 -7.29 0.92 0.89
C PRO A 84 -8.40 0.03 0.32
N GLU A 85 -9.14 -0.65 1.20
CA GLU A 85 -10.31 -1.48 0.87
C GLU A 85 -11.45 -0.72 0.19
N SER A 86 -11.47 0.61 0.29
CA SER A 86 -12.53 1.44 -0.29
C SER A 86 -12.19 2.00 -1.68
N TYR A 87 -10.91 2.05 -2.06
CA TYR A 87 -10.44 2.75 -3.26
C TYR A 87 -9.45 1.95 -4.11
N VAL A 88 -8.99 0.80 -3.61
CA VAL A 88 -8.08 -0.09 -4.33
C VAL A 88 -8.81 -1.38 -4.67
N HIS A 89 -8.62 -1.84 -5.90
CA HIS A 89 -9.26 -3.02 -6.45
C HIS A 89 -8.98 -4.25 -5.57
N PRO A 90 -9.97 -5.09 -5.23
CA PRO A 90 -9.80 -6.21 -4.30
C PRO A 90 -8.66 -7.17 -4.69
N THR A 91 -8.51 -7.46 -5.98
CA THR A 91 -7.39 -8.27 -6.52
C THR A 91 -6.02 -7.66 -6.23
N ILE A 92 -5.90 -6.34 -6.32
CA ILE A 92 -4.66 -5.60 -6.02
C ILE A 92 -4.39 -5.63 -4.52
N ILE A 93 -5.42 -5.47 -3.68
CA ILE A 93 -5.29 -5.59 -2.23
C ILE A 93 -4.67 -6.93 -1.85
N LYS A 94 -5.28 -8.02 -2.32
CA LYS A 94 -4.85 -9.39 -2.04
C LYS A 94 -3.41 -9.67 -2.49
N LYS A 95 -2.97 -9.08 -3.60
CA LYS A 95 -1.64 -9.34 -4.19
C LYS A 95 -0.53 -8.43 -3.67
N CYS A 96 -0.84 -7.19 -3.28
CA CYS A 96 0.16 -6.15 -3.08
C CYS A 96 0.30 -5.69 -1.62
N PHE A 97 -0.72 -5.84 -0.77
CA PHE A 97 -0.72 -5.16 0.54
C PHE A 97 0.21 -5.79 1.56
N ALA A 98 0.37 -7.12 1.51
CA ALA A 98 1.39 -7.80 2.30
C ALA A 98 2.80 -7.30 1.91
N LEU A 99 3.06 -7.13 0.62
CA LEU A 99 4.35 -6.63 0.11
C LEU A 99 4.59 -5.17 0.55
N LEU A 100 3.57 -4.32 0.46
CA LEU A 100 3.64 -2.93 0.97
C LEU A 100 3.94 -2.90 2.47
N GLY A 101 3.27 -3.73 3.27
CA GLY A 101 3.50 -3.84 4.71
C GLY A 101 4.92 -4.29 5.06
N ASN A 102 5.48 -5.19 4.26
CA ASN A 102 6.85 -5.69 4.39
C ASN A 102 7.92 -4.76 3.80
N ARG A 103 7.52 -3.60 3.25
CA ARG A 103 8.41 -2.65 2.53
C ARG A 103 9.02 -3.21 1.25
N GLU A 104 8.42 -4.25 0.67
CA GLU A 104 8.79 -4.84 -0.62
C GLU A 104 8.10 -4.05 -1.76
N TYR A 105 8.46 -2.77 -1.87
CA TYR A 105 7.73 -1.80 -2.69
C TYR A 105 7.78 -2.10 -4.19
N GLU A 106 8.95 -2.45 -4.72
CA GLU A 106 9.10 -2.83 -6.13
C GLU A 106 8.27 -4.06 -6.48
N SER A 107 8.34 -5.09 -5.62
CA SER A 107 7.53 -6.31 -5.75
C SER A 107 6.03 -5.99 -5.73
N ALA A 108 5.58 -5.08 -4.86
CA ALA A 108 4.19 -4.67 -4.79
C ALA A 108 3.70 -4.02 -6.09
N VAL A 109 4.52 -3.14 -6.70
CA VAL A 109 4.22 -2.51 -7.99
C VAL A 109 4.20 -3.56 -9.10
N LEU A 110 5.19 -4.45 -9.15
CA LEU A 110 5.27 -5.52 -10.15
C LEU A 110 4.04 -6.44 -10.09
N GLN A 111 3.60 -6.85 -8.90
CA GLN A 111 2.40 -7.67 -8.73
C GLN A 111 1.12 -6.95 -9.13
N ALA A 112 1.04 -5.63 -8.92
CA ALA A 112 -0.12 -4.84 -9.32
C ALA A 112 -0.30 -4.83 -10.84
N PHE A 113 0.77 -4.53 -11.59
CA PHE A 113 0.71 -4.54 -13.06
C PHE A 113 0.63 -5.96 -13.64
N LYS A 114 1.19 -6.96 -12.95
CA LYS A 114 0.99 -8.38 -13.32
C LYS A 114 -0.49 -8.78 -13.23
N ALA A 115 -1.25 -8.23 -12.27
CA ALA A 115 -2.69 -8.51 -12.17
C ALA A 115 -3.44 -8.08 -13.44
N ILE A 116 -3.14 -6.89 -13.99
CA ILE A 116 -3.70 -6.42 -15.26
C ILE A 116 -3.39 -7.40 -16.38
N GLU A 117 -2.13 -7.82 -16.52
CA GLU A 117 -1.72 -8.74 -17.59
C GLU A 117 -2.44 -10.09 -17.51
N VAL A 118 -2.58 -10.64 -16.30
CA VAL A 118 -3.30 -11.90 -16.06
C VAL A 118 -4.78 -11.74 -16.41
N SER A 119 -5.43 -10.70 -15.88
CA SER A 119 -6.87 -10.46 -16.11
C SER A 119 -7.18 -10.20 -17.59
N VAL A 120 -6.35 -9.43 -18.31
CA VAL A 120 -6.52 -9.21 -19.76
C VAL A 120 -6.42 -10.53 -20.51
N ARG A 121 -5.39 -11.34 -20.21
CA ARG A 121 -5.15 -12.61 -20.91
C ARG A 121 -6.31 -13.57 -20.73
N GLU A 122 -6.79 -13.71 -19.49
CA GLU A 122 -7.92 -14.56 -19.15
C GLU A 122 -9.19 -14.07 -19.85
N LYS A 123 -9.45 -12.76 -19.85
CA LYS A 123 -10.67 -12.16 -20.42
C LYS A 123 -10.74 -12.32 -21.94
N ILE A 124 -9.63 -12.22 -22.66
CA ILE A 124 -9.62 -12.35 -24.13
C ILE A 124 -9.20 -13.75 -24.63
N GLY A 125 -8.94 -14.70 -23.73
CA GLY A 125 -8.46 -16.03 -24.08
C GLY A 125 -7.12 -16.03 -24.86
N ALA A 126 -6.23 -15.09 -24.56
CA ALA A 126 -4.95 -14.99 -25.27
C ALA A 126 -3.96 -16.11 -24.86
N PRO A 127 -3.10 -16.58 -25.78
CA PRO A 127 -2.13 -17.62 -25.48
C PRO A 127 -1.05 -17.12 -24.50
N ALA A 128 -0.41 -18.05 -23.79
CA ALA A 128 0.55 -17.74 -22.72
C ALA A 128 1.80 -16.99 -23.21
N ASP A 129 2.17 -17.17 -24.48
CA ASP A 129 3.26 -16.44 -25.10
C ASP A 129 2.88 -14.98 -25.41
N CYS A 130 1.60 -14.61 -25.39
CA CYS A 130 1.16 -13.22 -25.51
C CYS A 130 1.17 -12.53 -24.13
N PHE A 131 2.15 -11.65 -23.92
CA PHE A 131 2.36 -10.93 -22.66
C PHE A 131 2.80 -9.48 -22.89
N GLY A 132 2.81 -8.70 -21.81
CA GLY A 132 3.24 -7.32 -21.78
C GLY A 132 2.46 -6.41 -22.72
N GLU A 133 3.16 -5.46 -23.32
CA GLU A 133 2.59 -4.47 -24.24
C GLU A 133 1.91 -5.13 -25.45
N ARG A 134 2.44 -6.27 -25.94
CA ARG A 134 1.85 -7.00 -27.07
C ARG A 134 0.44 -7.50 -26.75
N LEU A 135 0.23 -8.02 -25.53
CA LEU A 135 -1.09 -8.45 -25.06
C LEU A 135 -2.07 -7.28 -24.99
N LEU A 136 -1.63 -6.16 -24.38
CA LEU A 136 -2.46 -4.97 -24.20
C LEU A 136 -2.85 -4.33 -25.53
N LYS A 137 -1.91 -4.22 -26.48
CA LYS A 137 -2.18 -3.72 -27.83
C LYS A 137 -3.18 -4.59 -28.59
N LYS A 138 -3.12 -5.92 -28.41
CA LYS A 138 -4.11 -6.83 -28.99
C LYS A 138 -5.49 -6.67 -28.35
N ALA A 139 -5.54 -6.56 -27.02
CA ALA A 139 -6.78 -6.45 -26.28
C ALA A 139 -7.53 -5.14 -26.56
N PHE A 140 -6.79 -4.03 -26.64
CA PHE A 140 -7.33 -2.67 -26.71
C PHE A 140 -7.00 -1.96 -28.03
N ASN A 141 -6.83 -2.72 -29.13
CA ASN A 141 -6.66 -2.11 -30.43
C ASN A 141 -7.89 -1.20 -30.75
N PRO A 142 -7.71 0.06 -31.16
CA PRO A 142 -8.82 0.99 -31.42
C PRO A 142 -9.80 0.52 -32.51
N ASP A 143 -9.31 -0.30 -33.43
CA ASP A 143 -10.05 -0.77 -34.59
C ASP A 143 -10.67 -2.17 -34.37
N ASP A 144 -9.92 -3.11 -33.80
CA ASP A 144 -10.33 -4.53 -33.68
C ASP A 144 -10.09 -5.17 -32.29
N GLY A 145 -9.84 -4.36 -31.26
CA GLY A 145 -9.54 -4.85 -29.93
C GLY A 145 -10.74 -5.49 -29.23
N ALA A 146 -10.56 -6.71 -28.72
CA ALA A 146 -11.63 -7.48 -28.07
C ALA A 146 -12.22 -6.81 -26.82
N LEU A 147 -11.47 -5.90 -26.16
CA LEU A 147 -11.91 -5.15 -24.97
C LEU A 147 -12.05 -3.65 -25.24
N THR A 148 -12.00 -3.23 -26.50
CA THR A 148 -12.12 -1.82 -26.87
C THR A 148 -13.58 -1.40 -26.86
N ASN A 149 -13.97 -0.39 -26.09
CA ASN A 149 -15.32 0.16 -26.22
C ASN A 149 -15.47 0.86 -27.59
N HIS A 150 -16.17 0.20 -28.51
CA HIS A 150 -16.40 0.69 -29.87
C HIS A 150 -17.55 1.71 -29.99
N GLU A 151 -18.17 2.11 -28.89
CA GLU A 151 -19.12 3.23 -28.85
C GLU A 151 -18.40 4.58 -28.69
N LEU A 152 -17.19 4.56 -28.12
CA LEU A 152 -16.39 5.78 -27.92
C LEU A 152 -15.79 6.30 -29.24
N PRO A 153 -15.52 7.61 -29.37
CA PRO A 153 -14.76 8.17 -30.48
C PRO A 153 -13.40 7.48 -30.65
N LYS A 154 -12.95 7.31 -31.91
CA LYS A 154 -11.67 6.64 -32.21
C LYS A 154 -10.48 7.25 -31.44
N ALA A 155 -10.49 8.57 -31.24
CA ALA A 155 -9.47 9.28 -30.48
C ALA A 155 -9.39 8.84 -29.00
N GLU A 156 -10.53 8.59 -28.36
CA GLU A 156 -10.58 8.14 -26.96
C GLU A 156 -10.10 6.69 -26.82
N ARG A 157 -10.42 5.83 -27.79
CA ARG A 157 -9.89 4.45 -27.83
C ARG A 157 -8.37 4.44 -27.93
N PHE A 158 -7.81 5.30 -28.79
CA PHE A 158 -6.35 5.49 -28.86
C PHE A 158 -5.78 6.03 -27.55
N ALA A 159 -6.46 7.01 -26.93
CA ALA A 159 -6.01 7.58 -25.66
C ALA A 159 -5.94 6.51 -24.57
N PHE A 160 -6.97 5.66 -24.46
CA PHE A 160 -6.98 4.56 -23.50
C PHE A 160 -5.88 3.54 -23.78
N LEU A 161 -5.72 3.10 -25.03
CA LEU A 161 -4.64 2.19 -25.41
C LEU A 161 -3.26 2.75 -25.02
N ASN A 162 -3.01 4.02 -25.36
CA ASN A 162 -1.74 4.68 -25.05
C ASN A 162 -1.53 4.82 -23.54
N TYR A 163 -2.58 5.11 -22.79
CA TYR A 163 -2.52 5.22 -21.33
C TYR A 163 -2.20 3.87 -20.68
N ILE A 164 -2.96 2.81 -20.98
CA ILE A 164 -2.76 1.50 -20.34
C ILE A 164 -1.41 0.89 -20.70
N THR A 165 -0.99 0.96 -21.98
CA THR A 165 0.32 0.45 -22.40
C THR A 165 1.47 1.30 -21.85
N GLY A 166 1.32 2.63 -21.86
CA GLY A 166 2.31 3.55 -21.31
C GLY A 166 2.51 3.37 -19.81
N ALA A 167 1.42 3.34 -19.03
CA ALA A 167 1.47 3.11 -17.58
C ALA A 167 2.08 1.73 -17.26
N PHE A 168 1.66 0.69 -17.97
CA PHE A 168 2.18 -0.66 -17.80
C PHE A 168 3.69 -0.72 -18.05
N SER A 169 4.14 -0.24 -19.21
CA SER A 169 5.56 -0.25 -19.58
C SER A 169 6.40 0.66 -18.68
N PHE A 170 5.88 1.85 -18.31
CA PHE A 170 6.62 2.81 -17.50
C PHE A 170 6.85 2.32 -16.07
N TYR A 171 5.80 1.81 -15.40
CA TYR A 171 5.89 1.42 -14.00
C TYR A 171 6.42 0.00 -13.81
N ARG A 172 5.99 -0.97 -14.62
CA ARG A 172 6.42 -2.36 -14.48
C ARG A 172 7.87 -2.55 -14.91
N ASN A 173 8.26 -2.01 -16.08
CA ASN A 173 9.58 -2.29 -16.64
C ASN A 173 10.68 -1.62 -15.83
N ALA A 174 10.43 -0.44 -15.26
CA ALA A 174 11.37 0.22 -14.37
C ALA A 174 11.74 -0.70 -13.18
N SER A 175 10.72 -1.18 -12.44
CA SER A 175 10.89 -2.12 -11.32
C SER A 175 11.30 -3.54 -11.72
N SER A 176 11.40 -3.85 -13.02
CA SER A 176 11.84 -5.17 -13.49
C SER A 176 13.28 -5.18 -14.01
N HIS A 177 13.84 -4.02 -14.34
CA HIS A 177 15.14 -3.92 -15.01
C HIS A 177 16.21 -3.17 -14.23
N ARG A 178 15.81 -2.40 -13.20
CA ARG A 178 16.73 -1.60 -12.38
C ARG A 178 16.19 -1.55 -10.96
N ASP A 179 17.09 -1.40 -9.99
CA ASP A 179 16.70 -1.08 -8.62
C ASP A 179 16.12 0.34 -8.62
N VAL A 180 14.84 0.46 -8.24
CA VAL A 180 14.12 1.73 -8.20
C VAL A 180 13.89 2.08 -6.75
N ASP A 181 14.54 3.14 -6.28
CA ASP A 181 14.29 3.64 -4.94
C ASP A 181 12.83 4.11 -4.81
N LEU A 182 12.03 3.32 -4.10
CA LEU A 182 10.62 3.54 -3.86
C LEU A 182 10.38 3.61 -2.38
N ASP A 183 9.63 4.62 -1.96
CA ASP A 183 8.99 4.64 -0.65
C ASP A 183 7.54 4.14 -0.75
N PHE A 184 6.89 3.99 0.40
CA PHE A 184 5.48 3.58 0.48
C PHE A 184 4.58 4.45 -0.40
N ILE A 185 4.75 5.77 -0.37
CA ILE A 185 3.90 6.72 -1.09
C ILE A 185 4.08 6.56 -2.61
N SER A 186 5.32 6.44 -3.07
CA SER A 186 5.68 6.31 -4.48
C SER A 186 5.25 4.96 -5.05
N ALA A 187 5.30 3.89 -4.25
CA ALA A 187 4.75 2.58 -4.62
C ALA A 187 3.23 2.61 -4.65
N PHE A 188 2.60 3.15 -3.61
CA PHE A 188 1.15 3.23 -3.48
C PHE A 188 0.52 4.02 -4.63
N LYS A 189 1.09 5.16 -5.03
CA LYS A 189 0.64 5.94 -6.19
C LYS A 189 0.57 5.10 -7.47
N LYS A 190 1.56 4.24 -7.71
CA LYS A 190 1.61 3.35 -8.89
C LYS A 190 0.59 2.22 -8.79
N ILE A 191 0.39 1.69 -7.59
CA ILE A 191 -0.61 0.66 -7.31
C ILE A 191 -2.02 1.18 -7.52
N VAL A 192 -2.30 2.44 -7.15
CA VAL A 192 -3.60 3.08 -7.41
C VAL A 192 -3.84 3.24 -8.91
N VAL A 193 -2.83 3.61 -9.70
CA VAL A 193 -2.94 3.62 -11.18
C VAL A 193 -3.26 2.23 -11.72
N ALA A 194 -2.57 1.20 -11.24
CA ALA A 194 -2.84 -0.18 -11.67
C ALA A 194 -4.25 -0.65 -11.26
N SER A 195 -4.73 -0.22 -10.10
CA SER A 195 -6.07 -0.47 -9.61
C SER A 195 -7.14 0.15 -10.51
N ASP A 196 -6.99 1.42 -10.85
CA ASP A 196 -7.91 2.13 -11.75
C ASP A 196 -7.98 1.46 -13.13
N LEU A 197 -6.82 1.09 -13.69
CA LEU A 197 -6.73 0.36 -14.95
C LEU A 197 -7.39 -1.04 -14.88
N LEU A 198 -7.29 -1.71 -13.73
CA LEU A 198 -7.92 -3.01 -13.54
C LEU A 198 -9.44 -2.89 -13.43
N THR A 199 -9.96 -1.86 -12.75
CA THR A 199 -11.39 -1.55 -12.75
C THR A 199 -11.89 -1.26 -14.16
N ALA A 200 -11.20 -0.39 -14.91
CA ALA A 200 -11.56 -0.10 -16.30
C ALA A 200 -11.53 -1.33 -17.21
N LEU A 201 -10.62 -2.28 -16.96
CA LEU A 201 -10.59 -3.58 -17.63
C LEU A 201 -11.83 -4.42 -17.29
N GLU A 202 -12.21 -4.50 -16.02
CA GLU A 202 -13.36 -5.30 -15.58
C GLU A 202 -14.67 -4.77 -16.18
N ASP A 203 -14.83 -3.45 -16.24
CA ASP A 203 -15.97 -2.78 -16.85
C ASP A 203 -16.04 -2.95 -18.38
N ALA A 204 -14.90 -3.19 -19.05
CA ALA A 204 -14.88 -3.39 -20.50
C ALA A 204 -15.59 -4.70 -20.90
N GLU A 205 -16.63 -4.62 -21.72
CA GLU A 205 -17.29 -5.81 -22.26
C GLU A 205 -16.47 -6.45 -23.39
N ILE A 206 -16.63 -7.76 -23.57
CA ILE A 206 -16.01 -8.46 -24.70
C ILE A 206 -16.84 -8.15 -25.94
N ASN A 207 -16.20 -7.56 -26.95
CA ASN A 207 -16.82 -7.37 -28.25
C ASN A 207 -17.05 -8.75 -28.91
N ALA A 208 -18.30 -9.02 -29.28
CA ALA A 208 -18.73 -10.23 -29.97
C ALA A 208 -18.29 -10.27 -31.45
#